data_AF-A0A537PLW6-F1
#
_entry.id   AF-A0A537PLW6-F1
#
_cell.length_a   1.000
_cell.length_b   1.000
_cell.length_c   1.000
_cell.angle_alpha   90.00
_cell.angle_beta   90.00
_cell.angle_gamma   90.00
#
_symmetry.space_group_name_H-M   'P 1'
#
loop_
_entity.id
_entity.type
_entity.pdbx_description
1 polymer ?
#
loop_
_entity_poly.entity_id
_entity_poly.type
_entity_poly.pdbx_seq_one_letter_code
_entity_poly.pdbx_strand_id
1 'polypeptide(L)'
;MRAAESIASPEEVLAFWRAAGPAKWFEREEAFDAEIRARFLATYEAAAAGRLDDWQTTPDGTLALLILLDQFPRNLFRGEARAFATDAAARAIGERAIARGIDQLFPVPERRFFYLPLM
;
A
#
# COMPACT_ATOMS: atom_id res chain seq x y z
N MET A 1 4.97 8.26 -27.17
CA MET A 1 3.64 7.85 -26.70
C MET A 1 3.74 7.72 -25.18
N ARG A 2 3.25 8.70 -24.41
CA ARG A 2 3.19 8.56 -22.94
C ARG A 2 2.11 7.52 -22.67
N ALA A 3 2.47 6.38 -22.07
CA ALA A 3 1.46 5.48 -21.53
C ALA A 3 0.60 6.32 -20.57
N ALA A 4 -0.72 6.32 -20.76
CA ALA A 4 -1.60 6.82 -19.71
C ALA A 4 -1.25 6.00 -18.46
N GLU A 5 -0.82 6.67 -17.39
CA GLU A 5 -0.56 6.00 -16.11
C GLU A 5 -1.88 5.38 -15.65
N SER A 6 -2.06 4.09 -15.91
CA SER A 6 -3.24 3.34 -15.54
C SER A 6 -3.22 3.08 -14.04
N ILE A 7 -4.36 3.27 -13.39
CA ILE A 7 -4.55 2.84 -12.01
C ILE A 7 -4.45 1.31 -11.98
N ALA A 8 -3.52 0.80 -11.17
CA ALA A 8 -3.33 -0.64 -10.97
C ALA A 8 -4.49 -1.24 -10.17
N SER A 9 -4.76 -2.54 -10.34
CA SER A 9 -5.74 -3.27 -9.52
C SER A 9 -5.16 -3.69 -8.16
N PRO A 10 -6.00 -4.08 -7.19
CA PRO A 10 -5.52 -4.68 -5.94
C PRO A 10 -4.58 -5.86 -6.16
N GLU A 11 -4.93 -6.74 -7.09
CA GLU A 11 -4.16 -7.96 -7.40
C GLU A 11 -2.78 -7.62 -7.94
N GLU A 12 -2.66 -6.58 -8.77
CA GLU A 12 -1.37 -6.12 -9.30
C GLU A 12 -0.47 -5.55 -8.20
N VAL A 13 -1.04 -4.77 -7.27
CA VAL A 13 -0.33 -4.25 -6.10
C VAL A 13 0.17 -5.38 -5.21
N LEU A 14 -0.73 -6.33 -4.86
CA LEU A 14 -0.40 -7.45 -4.00
C LEU A 14 0.61 -8.41 -4.66
N ALA A 15 0.46 -8.72 -5.94
CA ALA A 15 1.39 -9.57 -6.67
C ALA A 15 2.79 -8.97 -6.71
N PHE A 16 2.89 -7.67 -7.00
CA PHE A 16 4.16 -6.95 -6.96
C PHE A 16 4.80 -6.99 -5.57
N TRP A 17 4.03 -6.65 -4.53
CA TRP A 17 4.54 -6.60 -3.17
C TRP A 17 4.99 -7.98 -2.68
N ARG A 18 4.18 -9.02 -2.92
CA ARG A 18 4.51 -10.41 -2.57
C ARG A 18 5.76 -10.91 -3.30
N ALA A 19 5.93 -10.56 -4.59
CA ALA A 19 7.11 -10.96 -5.37
C ALA A 19 8.40 -10.30 -4.86
N ALA A 20 8.34 -9.07 -4.33
CA ALA A 20 9.49 -8.40 -3.72
C ALA A 20 9.94 -9.09 -2.42
N GLY A 21 8.98 -9.56 -1.62
CA GLY A 21 9.22 -10.30 -0.39
C GLY A 21 9.81 -9.47 0.77
N PRO A 22 9.93 -10.08 1.96
CA PRO A 22 10.24 -9.36 3.21
C PRO A 22 11.61 -8.70 3.25
N ALA A 23 12.57 -9.16 2.45
CA ALA A 23 13.88 -8.51 2.34
C ALA A 23 13.74 -7.10 1.75
N LYS A 24 12.93 -6.94 0.70
CA LYS A 24 12.77 -5.67 -0.01
C LYS A 24 11.73 -4.73 0.62
N TRP A 25 10.81 -5.24 1.44
CA TRP A 25 9.79 -4.41 2.10
C TRP A 25 10.37 -3.35 3.04
N PHE A 26 11.49 -3.66 3.69
CA PHE A 26 12.07 -2.82 4.75
C PHE A 26 13.49 -2.32 4.44
N GLU A 27 14.11 -2.82 3.37
CA GLU A 27 15.42 -2.36 2.93
C GLU A 27 15.29 -1.17 1.99
N ARG A 28 16.26 -0.25 2.07
CA ARG A 28 16.36 0.84 1.11
C ARG A 28 17.09 0.35 -0.13
N GLU A 29 16.35 0.16 -1.21
CA GLU A 29 16.88 -0.20 -2.53
C GLU A 29 16.37 0.80 -3.58
N GLU A 30 17.25 1.64 -4.12
CA GLU A 30 16.86 2.72 -5.05
C GLU A 30 16.19 2.20 -6.33
N ALA A 31 16.60 1.03 -6.81
CA ALA A 31 15.98 0.39 -7.96
C ALA A 31 14.53 -0.01 -7.69
N PHE A 32 14.24 -0.50 -6.47
CA PHE A 32 12.89 -0.88 -6.06
C PHE A 32 12.00 0.36 -5.86
N ASP A 33 12.55 1.43 -5.28
CA ASP A 33 11.82 2.70 -5.15
C ASP A 33 11.47 3.31 -6.52
N ALA A 34 12.40 3.23 -7.47
CA ALA A 34 12.16 3.68 -8.85
C ALA A 34 11.09 2.83 -9.54
N GLU A 35 11.06 1.52 -9.31
CA GLU A 35 10.03 0.63 -9.83
C GLU A 35 8.65 0.93 -9.23
N ILE A 36 8.57 1.12 -7.90
CA ILE A 36 7.32 1.53 -7.23
C ILE A 36 6.80 2.84 -7.84
N ARG A 37 7.70 3.83 -8.01
CA ARG A 37 7.33 5.12 -8.62
C ARG A 37 6.79 4.94 -10.03
N ALA A 38 7.51 4.22 -10.89
CA ALA A 38 7.13 4.06 -12.29
C ALA A 38 5.79 3.32 -12.47
N ARG A 39 5.47 2.37 -11.58
CA ARG A 39 4.29 1.51 -11.72
C ARG A 39 3.08 1.97 -10.94
N PHE A 40 3.27 2.61 -9.79
CA PHE A 40 2.21 2.79 -8.81
C PHE A 40 2.04 4.22 -8.29
N LEU A 41 2.80 5.21 -8.78
CA LEU A 41 2.63 6.61 -8.33
C LEU A 41 1.20 7.11 -8.58
N ALA A 42 0.65 6.91 -9.77
CA ALA A 42 -0.73 7.32 -10.06
C ALA A 42 -1.78 6.56 -9.21
N THR A 43 -1.54 5.28 -8.93
CA THR A 43 -2.40 4.46 -8.06
C THR A 43 -2.36 4.97 -6.61
N TYR A 44 -1.16 5.28 -6.10
CA TYR A 44 -1.00 5.91 -4.80
C TYR A 44 -1.73 7.25 -4.74
N GLU A 45 -1.56 8.12 -5.74
CA GLU A 45 -2.23 9.42 -5.77
C GLU A 45 -3.75 9.31 -5.85
N ALA A 46 -4.28 8.28 -6.53
CA ALA A 46 -5.71 7.97 -6.51
C ALA A 46 -6.19 7.49 -5.13
N ALA A 47 -5.45 6.60 -4.47
CA ALA A 47 -5.76 6.15 -3.11
C ALA A 47 -5.68 7.29 -2.09
N ALA A 48 -4.64 8.12 -2.16
CA ALA A 48 -4.45 9.28 -1.28
C ALA A 48 -5.56 10.33 -1.45
N ALA A 49 -6.17 10.39 -2.64
CA ALA A 49 -7.34 11.24 -2.92
C ALA A 49 -8.69 10.57 -2.58
N GLY A 50 -8.70 9.37 -1.97
CA GLY A 50 -9.91 8.63 -1.60
C GLY A 50 -10.67 8.01 -2.79
N ARG A 51 -10.09 8.01 -3.99
CA ARG A 51 -10.78 7.53 -5.21
C ARG A 51 -10.87 6.00 -5.30
N LEU A 52 -10.19 5.27 -4.41
CA LEU A 52 -10.12 3.81 -4.37
C LEU A 52 -10.72 3.25 -3.06
N ASP A 53 -11.53 4.04 -2.34
CA ASP A 53 -12.11 3.63 -1.06
C ASP A 53 -13.01 2.39 -1.17
N ASP A 54 -13.56 2.13 -2.36
CA ASP A 54 -14.36 0.95 -2.69
C ASP A 54 -13.56 -0.36 -2.61
N TRP A 55 -12.23 -0.31 -2.67
CA TRP A 55 -11.38 -1.50 -2.46
C TRP A 55 -11.51 -2.09 -1.05
N GLN A 56 -12.00 -1.32 -0.06
CA GLN A 56 -12.30 -1.83 1.29
C GLN A 56 -13.47 -2.84 1.32
N THR A 57 -14.17 -3.06 0.19
CA THR A 57 -15.25 -4.05 0.07
C THR A 57 -14.74 -5.49 0.00
N THR A 58 -13.45 -5.70 -0.29
CA THR A 58 -12.82 -7.03 -0.31
C THR A 58 -11.63 -7.09 0.64
N PRO A 59 -11.27 -8.28 1.17
CA PRO A 59 -10.07 -8.44 1.98
C PRO A 59 -8.80 -8.00 1.25
N ASP A 60 -8.62 -8.46 0.01
CA ASP A 60 -7.42 -8.18 -0.79
C ASP A 60 -7.32 -6.70 -1.18
N GLY A 61 -8.44 -6.06 -1.53
CA GLY A 61 -8.50 -4.62 -1.77
C GLY A 61 -8.13 -3.80 -0.53
N THR A 62 -8.57 -4.25 0.65
CA THR A 62 -8.19 -3.63 1.93
C THR A 62 -6.69 -3.72 2.18
N LEU A 63 -6.09 -4.89 2.00
CA LEU A 63 -4.63 -5.07 2.15
C LEU A 63 -3.84 -4.22 1.13
N ALA A 64 -4.31 -4.16 -0.12
CA ALA A 64 -3.68 -3.35 -1.15
C ALA A 64 -3.70 -1.85 -0.80
N LEU A 65 -4.82 -1.34 -0.26
CA LEU A 65 -4.89 0.04 0.22
C LEU A 65 -3.91 0.32 1.36
N LEU A 66 -3.77 -0.62 2.31
CA LEU A 66 -2.81 -0.47 3.40
C LEU A 66 -1.37 -0.40 2.86
N ILE A 67 -1.02 -1.25 1.90
CA ILE A 67 0.30 -1.19 1.25
C ILE A 67 0.49 0.14 0.50
N LEU A 68 -0.50 0.61 -0.25
CA LEU A 68 -0.44 1.88 -0.99
C LEU A 68 -0.31 3.09 -0.07
N LEU A 69 -1.02 3.11 1.07
CA LEU A 69 -1.14 4.29 1.92
C LEU A 69 -0.15 4.32 3.08
N ASP A 70 0.39 3.18 3.48
CA ASP A 70 1.37 3.07 4.57
C ASP A 70 2.76 2.69 4.05
N GLN A 71 2.88 1.68 3.20
CA GLN A 71 4.20 1.19 2.77
C GLN A 71 4.79 2.03 1.63
N PHE A 72 4.06 2.19 0.53
CA PHE A 72 4.59 2.87 -0.67
C PHE A 72 5.07 4.31 -0.43
N PRO A 73 4.44 5.15 0.42
CA PRO A 73 4.92 6.51 0.67
C PRO A 73 6.33 6.54 1.27
N ARG A 74 6.68 5.52 2.06
CA ARG A 74 8.01 5.35 2.67
C ARG A 74 9.08 4.99 1.63
N ASN A 75 8.70 4.42 0.49
CA ASN A 75 9.56 4.21 -0.68
C ASN A 75 9.54 5.42 -1.64
N LEU A 76 8.36 5.99 -1.90
CA LEU A 76 8.14 7.06 -2.87
C LEU A 76 8.71 8.41 -2.45
N PHE A 77 8.71 8.73 -1.15
CA PHE A 77 9.03 10.08 -0.67
C PHE A 77 10.07 10.05 0.46
N ARG A 78 11.12 9.23 0.31
CA ARG A 78 12.16 9.05 1.33
C ARG A 78 12.77 10.39 1.76
N GLY A 79 12.76 10.63 3.07
CA GLY A 79 13.31 11.86 3.66
C GLY A 79 12.40 13.09 3.53
N GLU A 80 11.18 12.92 3.00
CA GLU A 80 10.20 14.00 2.86
C GLU A 80 9.03 13.78 3.82
N ALA A 81 8.43 14.88 4.30
CA ALA A 81 7.23 14.82 5.13
C ALA A 81 6.05 14.12 4.43
N ARG A 82 6.02 14.13 3.09
CA ARG A 82 4.99 13.47 2.28
C ARG A 82 4.94 11.95 2.50
N ALA A 83 6.03 11.32 2.96
CA ALA A 83 6.05 9.91 3.31
C ALA A 83 5.05 9.52 4.41
N PHE A 84 4.58 10.50 5.20
CA PHE A 84 3.65 10.29 6.31
C PHE A 84 2.27 10.93 6.05
N ALA A 85 2.07 11.52 4.86
CA ALA A 85 0.85 12.28 4.56
C ALA A 85 -0.43 11.44 4.57
N THR A 86 -0.31 10.12 4.37
CA THR A 86 -1.43 9.18 4.29
C THR A 86 -1.56 8.27 5.50
N ASP A 87 -0.72 8.43 6.53
CA ASP A 87 -0.71 7.56 7.72
C ASP A 87 -2.06 7.56 8.45
N ALA A 88 -2.71 8.73 8.58
CA ALA A 88 -4.02 8.83 9.22
C ALA A 88 -5.10 8.02 8.47
N ALA A 89 -5.05 8.01 7.13
CA ALA A 89 -5.98 7.24 6.31
C ALA A 89 -5.71 5.73 6.44
N ALA A 90 -4.43 5.33 6.37
CA ALA A 90 -4.02 3.94 6.55
C ALA A 90 -4.41 3.41 7.93
N ARG A 91 -4.21 4.21 8.99
CA ARG A 91 -4.63 3.89 10.35
C ARG A 91 -6.13 3.61 10.44
N ALA A 92 -6.96 4.51 9.90
CA ALA A 92 -8.40 4.35 9.93
C ALA A 92 -8.89 3.10 9.17
N ILE A 93 -8.23 2.76 8.05
CA ILE A 93 -8.49 1.52 7.29
C ILE A 93 -8.08 0.29 8.12
N GLY A 94 -6.90 0.31 8.73
CA GLY A 94 -6.39 -0.78 9.57
C GLY A 94 -7.31 -1.07 10.76
N GLU A 95 -7.73 -0.03 11.50
CA GLU A 95 -8.67 -0.16 12.61
C GLU A 95 -10.00 -0.79 12.16
N ARG A 96 -10.58 -0.35 11.03
CA ARG A 96 -11.81 -0.94 10.48
C ARG A 96 -11.62 -2.40 10.04
N ALA A 97 -10.49 -2.71 9.42
CA ALA A 97 -10.19 -4.05 8.95
C ALA A 97 -10.06 -5.05 10.11
N ILE A 98 -9.35 -4.65 11.16
CA ILE A 98 -9.19 -5.46 12.39
C ILE A 98 -10.53 -5.63 13.09
N ALA A 99 -11.33 -4.57 13.23
CA ALA A 99 -12.66 -4.66 13.83
C ALA A 99 -13.61 -5.62 13.09
N ARG A 100 -13.39 -5.83 11.79
CA ARG A 100 -14.13 -6.79 10.94
C ARG A 100 -13.48 -8.17 10.86
N GLY A 101 -12.32 -8.39 11.50
CA GLY A 101 -11.56 -9.63 11.44
C GLY A 101 -10.94 -9.92 10.06
N ILE A 102 -10.82 -8.91 9.19
CA ILE A 102 -10.25 -9.07 7.83
C ILE A 102 -8.78 -9.48 7.90
N ASP A 103 -8.04 -8.94 8.88
CA ASP A 103 -6.63 -9.25 9.13
C ASP A 103 -6.40 -10.76 9.36
N GLN A 104 -7.35 -11.44 10.00
CA GLN A 104 -7.25 -12.87 10.30
C GLN A 104 -7.36 -13.76 9.06
N LEU A 105 -7.83 -13.22 7.93
CA LEU A 105 -7.91 -13.93 6.64
C LEU A 105 -6.53 -14.06 5.96
N PHE A 106 -5.54 -13.30 6.42
CA PHE A 106 -4.20 -13.27 5.83
C PHE A 106 -3.18 -14.05 6.66
N PRO A 107 -2.17 -14.67 6.01
CA PRO A 107 -1.07 -15.31 6.69
C PRO A 107 -0.23 -14.26 7.45
N VAL A 108 0.45 -14.70 8.52
CA VAL A 108 1.21 -13.82 9.43
C VAL A 108 2.13 -12.81 8.71
N PRO A 109 2.88 -13.16 7.64
CA PRO A 109 3.73 -12.20 6.96
C PRO A 109 2.97 -11.01 6.36
N GLU A 110 1.75 -11.21 5.85
CA GLU A 110 0.94 -10.15 5.25
C GLU A 110 0.06 -9.47 6.29
N ARG A 111 -0.39 -10.22 7.30
CA ARG A 111 -1.20 -9.71 8.40
C ARG A 111 -0.56 -8.50 9.10
N ARG A 112 0.77 -8.43 9.15
CA ARG A 112 1.49 -7.30 9.75
C ARG A 112 1.09 -5.94 9.17
N PHE A 113 0.71 -5.88 7.88
CA PHE A 113 0.36 -4.63 7.21
C PHE A 113 -0.96 -4.02 7.71
N PHE A 114 -1.80 -4.82 8.40
CA PHE A 114 -2.97 -4.30 9.11
C PHE A 114 -2.60 -3.61 10.42
N TYR A 115 -1.44 -3.92 11.01
CA TYR A 115 -1.00 -3.40 12.31
C TYR A 115 0.03 -2.28 12.20
N LEU A 116 0.85 -2.26 11.13
CA LEU A 116 1.88 -1.24 10.92
C LEU A 116 1.36 0.21 11.02
N PRO A 117 0.19 0.57 10.46
CA PRO A 117 -0.34 1.93 10.59
C PRO A 117 -0.75 2.36 12.01
N LEU A 118 -0.78 1.41 12.97
CA LEU A 118 -1.15 1.69 14.36
C LEU A 118 0.06 2.01 15.25
N MET A 119 1.27 1.81 14.73
CA MET A 119 2.54 1.95 15.47
C MET A 119 3.17 3.33 15.33
#